data_AF-A0A916K4S6-F1
#
_entry.id   AF-A0A916K4S6-F1
#
_cell.length_a   1.000
_cell.length_b   1.000
_cell.length_c   1.000
_cell.angle_alpha   90.00
_cell.angle_beta   90.00
_cell.angle_gamma   90.00
#
_symmetry.space_group_name_H-M   'P 1'
#
loop_
_entity.id
_entity.type
_entity.pdbx_description
1 polymer ?
#
loop_
_entity_poly.entity_id
_entity_poly.type
_entity_poly.pdbx_seq_one_letter_code
_entity_poly.pdbx_strand_id
1 'polypeptide(L)'
;MKETLLIKHAVGGRTFIDTGKQPVEYRVESDGTSFQFTVKAPPDRTMEELLEWKQELNVFLFREFDDRPTAKIWFYVKDDSVHYDPERELLIIEAQSSIEYVPDLFGGM
;
A
#
# COMPACT_ATOMS: atom_id res chain seq x y z
N MET A 1 2.20 -17.34 6.80
CA MET A 1 2.36 -15.87 6.58
C MET A 1 1.30 -15.42 5.60
N LYS A 2 0.55 -14.38 5.95
CA LYS A 2 -0.42 -13.72 5.08
C LYS A 2 -0.07 -12.24 5.00
N GLU A 3 -0.20 -11.65 3.80
CA GLU A 3 0.06 -10.23 3.59
C GLU A 3 -1.21 -9.49 3.19
N THR A 4 -1.44 -8.32 3.79
CA THR A 4 -2.53 -7.41 3.44
C THR A 4 -1.96 -6.06 3.02
N LEU A 5 -2.13 -5.69 1.75
CA LEU A 5 -1.81 -4.37 1.23
C LEU A 5 -3.03 -3.45 1.41
N LEU A 6 -2.80 -2.28 2.01
CA LEU A 6 -3.79 -1.25 2.22
C LEU A 6 -3.28 0.07 1.62
N ILE A 7 -3.99 0.60 0.63
CA ILE A 7 -3.74 1.92 0.04
C ILE A 7 -4.95 2.80 0.33
N LYS A 8 -4.71 3.94 0.99
CA LYS A 8 -5.78 4.86 1.39
C LYS A 8 -5.33 6.31 1.33
N HIS A 9 -6.30 7.22 1.18
CA HIS A 9 -6.08 8.65 1.33
C HIS A 9 -5.64 8.95 2.77
N ALA A 10 -4.54 9.67 2.92
CA ALA A 10 -3.94 9.98 4.21
C ALA A 10 -4.80 10.92 5.04
N VAL A 11 -5.44 11.89 4.40
CA VAL A 11 -6.21 12.95 5.07
C VAL A 11 -7.68 12.55 5.23
N GLY A 12 -8.35 12.17 4.14
CA GLY A 12 -9.78 11.84 4.13
C GLY A 12 -10.11 10.41 4.57
N GLY A 13 -9.09 9.56 4.77
CA GLY A 13 -9.25 8.20 5.29
C GLY A 13 -9.92 7.20 4.33
N ARG A 14 -10.29 7.64 3.12
CA ARG A 14 -10.88 6.79 2.09
C ARG A 14 -9.91 5.67 1.70
N THR A 15 -10.40 4.44 1.73
CA THR A 15 -9.63 3.27 1.30
C THR A 15 -9.86 3.01 -0.19
N PHE A 16 -8.79 2.83 -0.94
CA PHE A 16 -8.83 2.53 -2.37
C PHE A 16 -8.52 1.05 -2.64
N ILE A 17 -7.50 0.50 -1.99
CA ILE A 17 -7.12 -0.91 -2.08
C ILE A 17 -7.04 -1.48 -0.68
N ASP A 18 -7.66 -2.64 -0.44
CA ASP A 18 -7.58 -3.42 0.79
C ASP A 18 -7.64 -4.90 0.43
N THR A 19 -6.47 -5.54 0.31
CA THR A 19 -6.39 -6.94 -0.13
C THR A 19 -6.93 -7.93 0.91
N GLY A 20 -7.19 -7.47 2.13
CA GLY A 20 -7.82 -8.25 3.19
C GLY A 20 -9.34 -8.34 3.02
N LYS A 21 -9.96 -7.36 2.34
CA LYS A 21 -11.40 -7.35 2.03
C LYS A 21 -11.71 -7.78 0.61
N GLN A 22 -10.92 -7.31 -0.35
CA GLN A 22 -11.06 -7.64 -1.76
C GLN A 22 -9.72 -8.13 -2.28
N PRO A 23 -9.57 -9.43 -2.59
CA PRO A 23 -8.32 -9.96 -3.13
C PRO A 23 -7.93 -9.23 -4.41
N VAL A 24 -6.71 -8.70 -4.42
CA VAL A 24 -6.09 -8.04 -5.58
C VAL A 24 -4.66 -8.55 -5.70
N GLU A 25 -4.23 -8.87 -6.91
CA GLU A 25 -2.85 -9.24 -7.17
C GLU A 25 -1.95 -8.01 -7.08
N TYR A 26 -0.87 -8.14 -6.31
CA TYR A 26 0.15 -7.12 -6.23
C TYR A 26 1.53 -7.74 -6.02
N ARG A 27 2.55 -6.95 -6.33
CA ARG A 27 3.95 -7.24 -6.05
C ARG A 27 4.59 -6.03 -5.41
N VAL A 28 5.47 -6.28 -4.45
CA VAL A 28 6.39 -5.27 -3.89
C VAL A 28 7.83 -5.70 -4.17
N GLU A 29 8.61 -4.81 -4.76
CA GLU A 29 10.03 -5.02 -5.03
C GLU A 29 10.83 -3.95 -4.30
N SER A 30 12.04 -4.29 -3.85
CA SER A 30 12.96 -3.32 -3.27
C SER A 30 14.34 -3.50 -3.89
N ASP A 31 14.97 -2.39 -4.23
CA ASP A 31 16.37 -2.34 -4.68
C ASP A 31 17.36 -2.06 -3.53
N GLY A 32 16.87 -2.03 -2.28
CA GLY A 32 17.63 -1.66 -1.08
C GLY A 32 17.64 -0.18 -0.76
N THR A 33 17.20 0.68 -1.68
CA THR A 33 17.10 2.14 -1.50
C THR A 33 15.67 2.66 -1.64
N SER A 34 14.83 1.94 -2.35
CA SER A 34 13.43 2.27 -2.63
C SER A 34 12.56 1.02 -2.65
N PHE A 35 11.25 1.24 -2.74
CA PHE A 35 10.24 0.20 -2.91
C PHE A 35 9.37 0.54 -4.10
N GLN A 36 9.07 -0.44 -4.94
CA GLN A 36 8.09 -0.32 -6.02
C GLN A 36 6.95 -1.29 -5.77
N PHE A 37 5.73 -0.75 -5.72
CA PHE A 37 4.49 -1.52 -5.70
C PHE A 37 3.93 -1.58 -7.11
N THR A 38 3.49 -2.76 -7.52
CA THR A 38 2.73 -2.96 -8.75
C THR A 38 1.45 -3.70 -8.38
N VAL A 39 0.30 -3.09 -8.63
CA VAL A 39 -1.02 -3.60 -8.24
C VAL A 39 -1.89 -3.74 -9.48
N LYS A 40 -2.49 -4.92 -9.68
CA LYS A 40 -3.43 -5.16 -10.78
C LYS A 40 -4.80 -4.58 -10.41
N ALA A 41 -5.23 -3.50 -11.06
CA ALA A 41 -6.48 -2.83 -10.73
C ALA A 41 -7.20 -2.36 -12.00
N PRO A 42 -8.51 -2.62 -12.17
CA PRO A 42 -9.26 -2.22 -13.36
C PRO A 42 -9.37 -0.68 -13.47
N PRO A 43 -9.55 -0.13 -14.68
CA PRO A 43 -9.65 1.31 -14.90
C PRO A 43 -11.06 1.80 -14.53
N ASP A 44 -11.32 1.86 -13.23
CA ASP A 44 -12.61 2.29 -12.66
C ASP A 44 -12.50 3.61 -11.90
N ARG A 45 -13.64 4.06 -11.36
CA ARG A 45 -13.74 5.28 -10.56
C ARG A 45 -12.81 5.28 -9.34
N THR A 46 -12.50 4.11 -8.78
CA THR A 46 -11.58 4.02 -7.64
C THR A 46 -10.18 4.45 -8.08
N MET A 47 -9.73 4.06 -9.27
CA MET A 47 -8.43 4.47 -9.79
C MET A 47 -8.40 5.94 -10.18
N GLU A 48 -9.48 6.46 -10.77
CA GLU A 48 -9.61 7.90 -11.05
C GLU A 48 -9.45 8.74 -9.78
N GLU A 49 -10.17 8.38 -8.71
CA GLU A 49 -10.10 9.09 -7.43
C GLU A 49 -8.74 8.86 -6.74
N LEU A 50 -8.17 7.66 -6.80
CA LEU A 50 -6.82 7.42 -6.26
C LEU A 50 -5.79 8.35 -6.92
N LEU A 51 -5.88 8.52 -8.24
CA LEU A 51 -4.97 9.39 -9.00
C LEU A 51 -5.18 10.88 -8.69
N GLU A 52 -6.42 11.30 -8.37
CA GLU A 52 -6.72 12.64 -7.87
C GLU A 52 -5.97 12.94 -6.56
N TRP A 53 -5.92 11.95 -5.66
CA TRP A 53 -5.29 12.07 -4.33
C TRP A 53 -3.87 11.48 -4.27
N LYS A 54 -3.21 11.32 -5.41
CA LYS A 54 -1.94 10.57 -5.52
C LYS A 54 -0.78 11.12 -4.69
N GLN A 55 -0.83 12.41 -4.34
CA GLN A 55 0.18 13.08 -3.49
C GLN A 55 -0.08 12.88 -1.99
N GLU A 56 -1.23 12.32 -1.62
CA GLU A 56 -1.66 12.18 -0.24
C GLU A 56 -2.03 10.72 0.07
N LEU A 57 -1.22 9.78 -0.39
CA LEU A 57 -1.46 8.35 -0.17
C LEU A 57 -0.68 7.81 1.02
N ASN A 58 -1.37 7.02 1.83
CA ASN A 58 -0.76 6.10 2.76
C ASN A 58 -0.77 4.69 2.18
N VAL A 59 0.40 4.07 2.11
CA VAL A 59 0.58 2.67 1.68
C VAL A 59 1.07 1.85 2.87
N PHE A 60 0.30 0.84 3.25
CA PHE A 60 0.64 -0.07 4.33
C PHE A 60 0.71 -1.51 3.84
N LEU A 61 1.66 -2.27 4.38
CA LEU A 61 1.71 -3.71 4.27
C LEU A 61 1.63 -4.32 5.66
N PHE A 62 0.60 -5.13 5.91
CA PHE A 62 0.46 -5.90 7.13
C PHE A 62 0.93 -7.32 6.85
N ARG A 63 1.83 -7.83 7.70
CA ARG A 63 2.32 -9.21 7.64
C ARG A 63 1.85 -9.94 8.88
N GLU A 64 0.93 -10.87 8.68
CA GLU A 64 0.39 -11.73 9.72
C GLU A 64 1.16 -13.05 9.72
N PHE A 65 1.54 -13.50 10.92
CA PHE A 65 2.28 -14.73 11.15
C PHE A 65 1.53 -15.59 12.16
N ASP A 66 1.68 -16.91 12.05
CA ASP A 66 0.98 -17.83 12.94
C ASP A 66 1.64 -17.90 14.33
N ASP A 67 2.91 -17.51 14.43
CA ASP A 67 3.79 -17.69 15.59
C ASP A 67 4.32 -16.39 16.21
N ARG A 68 4.02 -15.23 15.61
CA ARG A 68 4.47 -13.93 16.09
C ARG A 68 3.45 -12.83 15.80
N PRO A 69 3.49 -11.70 16.53
CA PRO A 69 2.57 -10.59 16.31
C PRO A 69 2.62 -10.03 14.88
N THR A 70 1.51 -9.43 14.46
CA THR A 70 1.41 -8.78 13.14
C THR A 70 2.40 -7.63 13.03
N ALA A 71 3.21 -7.65 11.97
CA ALA A 71 4.05 -6.52 11.62
C ALA A 71 3.28 -5.59 10.68
N LYS A 72 3.29 -4.29 10.97
CA LYS A 72 2.75 -3.25 10.10
C LYS A 72 3.89 -2.42 9.56
N ILE A 73 3.97 -2.33 8.23
CA ILE A 73 4.95 -1.54 7.53
C ILE A 73 4.21 -0.38 6.88
N TRP A 74 4.66 0.85 7.13
CA TRP A 74 4.18 2.06 6.47
C TRP A 74 5.23 2.56 5.50
N PHE A 75 4.87 2.74 4.23
CA PHE A 75 5.75 3.22 3.17
C PHE A 75 5.49 4.70 2.88
N TYR A 76 6.57 5.47 2.81
CA TYR A 76 6.54 6.88 2.44
C TYR A 76 6.60 7.01 0.91
N VAL A 77 5.45 7.28 0.31
CA VAL A 77 5.30 7.48 -1.14
C VAL A 77 5.99 8.80 -1.54
N LYS A 78 6.76 8.75 -2.63
CA LYS A 78 7.47 9.92 -3.15
C LYS A 78 6.50 10.81 -3.96
N ASP A 79 6.75 12.11 -3.98
CA ASP A 79 6.00 13.02 -4.85
C ASP A 79 6.07 12.58 -6.31
N ASP A 80 4.93 12.65 -6.99
CA ASP A 80 4.74 12.28 -8.40
C ASP A 80 5.20 10.85 -8.79
N SER A 81 5.25 9.92 -7.83
CA SER A 81 5.69 8.54 -8.05
C SER A 81 4.56 7.51 -8.15
N VAL A 82 3.34 8.00 -8.40
CA VAL A 82 2.14 7.19 -8.54
C VAL A 82 1.66 7.30 -9.97
N HIS A 83 1.67 6.17 -10.67
CA HIS A 83 1.32 6.07 -12.08
C HIS A 83 0.32 4.94 -12.29
N TYR A 84 -0.58 5.11 -13.24
CA TYR A 84 -1.52 4.07 -13.64
C TYR A 84 -1.44 3.84 -15.14
N ASP A 85 -1.24 2.58 -15.53
CA ASP A 85 -1.29 2.13 -16.90
C ASP A 85 -2.65 1.46 -17.14
N PRO A 86 -3.61 2.13 -17.81
CA PRO A 86 -4.94 1.58 -18.06
C PRO A 86 -4.95 0.45 -19.09
N GLU A 87 -3.97 0.38 -20.00
CA GLU A 87 -3.90 -0.69 -20.99
C GLU A 87 -3.47 -2.01 -20.35
N ARG A 88 -2.57 -1.92 -19.35
CA ARG A 88 -2.10 -3.08 -18.58
C ARG A 88 -2.90 -3.29 -17.29
N GLU A 89 -3.74 -2.32 -16.92
CA GLU A 89 -4.49 -2.24 -15.67
C GLU A 89 -3.57 -2.33 -14.45
N LEU A 90 -2.47 -1.56 -14.47
CA LEU A 90 -1.44 -1.60 -13.44
C LEU A 90 -1.29 -0.25 -12.75
N LEU A 91 -1.47 -0.24 -11.43
CA LEU A 91 -1.07 0.85 -10.56
C LEU A 91 0.37 0.62 -10.09
N ILE A 92 1.23 1.61 -10.31
CA ILE A 92 2.63 1.62 -9.90
C ILE A 92 2.79 2.73 -8.86
N ILE A 93 3.39 2.39 -7.71
CA ILE A 93 3.68 3.34 -6.64
C ILE A 93 5.12 3.14 -6.19
N GLU A 94 5.92 4.21 -6.20
CA GLU A 94 7.27 4.18 -5.61
C GLU A 94 7.26 4.79 -4.20
N ALA A 95 8.01 4.17 -3.29
CA ALA A 95 8.23 4.68 -1.94
C ALA A 95 9.71 4.76 -1.64
N GLN A 96 10.13 5.85 -0.98
CA GLN A 96 11.54 6.13 -0.70
C GLN A 96 12.01 5.46 0.60
N SER A 97 11.10 5.24 1.55
CA SER A 97 11.44 4.65 2.83
C SER A 97 10.23 3.96 3.45
N SER A 98 10.48 3.19 4.51
CA SER A 98 9.42 2.58 5.30
C SER A 98 9.74 2.57 6.78
N ILE A 99 8.70 2.50 7.61
CA ILE A 99 8.80 2.22 9.04
C ILE A 99 8.01 0.95 9.32
N GLU A 100 8.68 -0.04 9.90
CA GLU A 100 8.07 -1.27 10.39
C GLU A 100 7.89 -1.18 11.91
N TYR A 101 6.69 -1.52 12.39
CA TYR A 101 6.42 -1.65 13.81
C TYR A 101 5.40 -2.76 14.08
N VAL A 102 5.44 -3.29 15.30
CA VAL A 102 4.52 -4.31 15.78
C VAL A 102 3.51 -3.63 16.73
N PRO A 103 2.24 -3.44 16.32
CA PRO A 103 1.25 -2.71 17.12
C PRO A 103 1.09 -3.25 18.55
N ASP A 104 1.15 -4.58 18.72
CA ASP A 104 1.02 -5.27 20.01
C ASP A 104 2.09 -4.86 21.04
N LEU A 105 3.25 -4.36 20.59
CA LEU A 105 4.31 -3.90 21.50
C LEU A 105 4.06 -2.49 22.06
N PHE A 106 3.07 -1.76 21.52
CA PHE A 106 2.79 -0.36 21.88
C PHE A 106 1.35 -0.14 22.37
N GLY A 107 0.49 -1.16 22.37
CA GLY A 107 -0.90 -1.11 22.81
C GLY A 107 -1.14 -1.30 24.31
N GLY A 108 -0.09 -1.37 25.12
CA GLY A 108 -0.18 -1.56 26.57
C GLY A 108 0.00 -0.27 27.36
N MET A 109 -1.09 0.49 27.53
CA MET A 109 -1.37 1.30 28.74
C MET A 109 -2.87 1.31 29.00
#